data_AF-A0A5E4KU81-F1
#
_entry.id   AF-A0A5E4KU81-F1
#
_cell.length_a   1.000
_cell.length_b   1.000
_cell.length_c   1.000
_cell.angle_alpha   90.00
_cell.angle_beta   90.00
_cell.angle_gamma   90.00
#
_symmetry.space_group_name_H-M   'P 1'
#
loop_
_entity.id
_entity.type
_entity.pdbx_description
1 polymer ?
#
loop_
_entity_poly.entity_id
_entity_poly.type
_entity_poly.pdbx_seq_one_letter_code
_entity_poly.pdbx_strand_id
1 'polypeptide(L)' 'MKVYICEKSCCPAVETVGEEVLIGEGANTVRLKKNEWNRLVEKIQSGELHSI' A
#
# COMPACT_ATOMS: atom_id res chain seq x y z
N MET A 1 7.18 0.54 9.02
CA MET A 1 7.67 -0.69 8.33
C MET A 1 7.53 -0.46 6.84
N LYS A 2 8.55 -0.79 6.04
CA LYS A 2 8.58 -0.54 4.59
C LYS A 2 8.78 -1.84 3.82
N VAL A 3 7.91 -2.11 2.85
CA VAL A 3 7.93 -3.29 1.99
C VAL A 3 7.92 -2.82 0.53
N TYR A 4 8.87 -3.27 -0.28
CA TYR A 4 8.90 -2.95 -1.71
C TYR A 4 7.98 -3.91 -2.47
N ILE A 5 7.18 -3.37 -3.40
CA ILE A 5 6.22 -4.14 -4.20
C ILE A 5 6.93 -4.99 -5.27
N CYS A 6 8.14 -4.58 -5.67
CA CYS A 6 8.99 -5.30 -6.61
C CYS A 6 10.36 -5.59 -5.97
N GLU A 7 11.12 -6.56 -6.51
CA GLU A 7 12.42 -7.01 -5.97
C GLU A 7 13.56 -5.97 -6.03
N LYS A 8 13.35 -4.81 -6.68
CA LYS A 8 14.36 -3.75 -6.81
C LYS A 8 14.07 -2.60 -5.84
N SER A 9 15.12 -2.05 -5.22
CA SER A 9 15.04 -0.94 -4.26
C SER A 9 14.54 0.38 -4.84
N CYS A 10 14.49 0.51 -6.17
CA CYS A 10 13.96 1.69 -6.87
C CYS A 10 12.45 1.59 -7.15
N CYS A 11 11.74 0.61 -6.59
CA CYS A 11 10.33 0.38 -6.91
C CYS A 11 9.35 0.99 -5.90
N PRO A 12 8.06 1.07 -6.27
CA PRO A 12 6.98 1.41 -5.36
C PRO A 12 7.02 0.58 -4.08
N ALA A 13 6.70 1.22 -2.96
CA ALA A 13 6.71 0.59 -1.66
C ALA A 13 5.40 0.86 -0.91
N VAL A 14 5.10 -0.05 0.03
CA VAL A 14 4.12 0.16 1.08
C VAL A 14 4.88 0.51 2.36
N GLU A 15 4.62 1.68 2.92
CA GLU A 15 5.30 2.19 4.11
C GLU A 15 4.30 2.65 5.17
N THR A 16 4.39 2.08 6.37
CA THR A 16 3.61 2.54 7.53
C THR A 16 4.33 3.67 8.26
N VAL A 17 3.67 4.82 8.39
CA VAL A 17 4.18 6.04 9.04
C VAL A 17 3.13 6.54 10.04
N GLY A 18 3.35 6.31 11.33
CA GLY A 18 2.36 6.62 12.35
C GLY A 18 1.05 5.86 12.13
N GLU A 19 -0.06 6.59 12.00
CA GLU A 19 -1.40 6.05 11.71
C GLU A 19 -1.77 6.08 10.20
N GLU A 20 -0.79 6.36 9.35
CA GLU A 20 -0.97 6.44 7.90
C GLU A 20 -0.16 5.37 7.17
N VAL A 21 -0.60 5.02 5.96
CA VAL A 21 0.08 4.11 5.05
C VAL A 21 0.32 4.82 3.72
N LEU A 22 1.57 4.83 3.28
CA LEU A 22 1.99 5.36 1.98
C LEU A 22 2.16 4.20 1.01
N ILE A 23 1.58 4.30 -0.18
CA ILE A 23 1.72 3.31 -1.26
C ILE A 23 2.17 4.03 -2.52
N GLY A 24 3.34 3.68 -3.05
CA GLY A 24 3.83 4.24 -4.32
C GLY A 24 5.31 4.62 -4.32
N GLU A 25 5.66 5.50 -5.27
CA GLU A 25 7.03 5.99 -5.49
C GLU A 25 7.02 7.49 -5.84
N GLY A 26 7.80 8.29 -5.11
CA GLY A 26 7.96 9.72 -5.38
C GLY A 26 6.64 10.48 -5.41
N ALA A 27 6.40 11.25 -6.48
CA ALA A 27 5.16 12.02 -6.67
C ALA A 27 3.92 11.13 -6.90
N ASN A 28 4.12 9.86 -7.28
CA ASN A 28 3.06 8.89 -7.50
C ASN A 28 2.83 8.05 -6.24
N THR A 29 2.58 8.73 -5.11
CA THR A 29 2.34 8.10 -3.81
C THR A 29 0.97 8.47 -3.30
N VAL A 30 0.13 7.48 -3.01
CA VAL A 30 -1.12 7.68 -2.29
C VAL A 30 -0.89 7.53 -0.79
N ARG A 31 -1.56 8.37 0.00
CA ARG A 31 -1.58 8.32 1.45
C ARG A 31 -2.95 7.86 1.92
N LEU A 32 -2.99 6.80 2.71
CA LEU A 32 -4.20 6.22 3.28
C LEU A 32 -4.18 6.38 4.79
N LYS A 33 -5.31 6.78 5.36
CA LYS A 33 -5.55 6.64 6.79
C LYS A 33 -5.70 5.17 7.15
N LYS A 34 -5.48 4.83 8.42
CA LYS A 34 -5.63 3.46 8.93
C LYS A 34 -6.93 2.75 8.53
N ASN A 35 -8.07 3.44 8.58
CA ASN A 35 -9.35 2.85 8.20
C ASN A 35 -9.46 2.57 6.69
N GLU A 36 -8.88 3.43 5.85
CA GLU A 36 -8.83 3.27 4.40
C GLU A 36 -7.90 2.11 4.02
N TRP A 37 -6.74 2.02 4.68
CA TRP A 37 -5.82 0.89 4.54
C TRP A 37 -6.49 -0.43 4.93
N ASN A 38 -7.14 -0.49 6.10
CA ASN A 38 -7.81 -1.70 6.55
C ASN A 38 -8.90 -2.15 5.57
N ARG A 39 -9.66 -1.21 5.01
CA ARG A 39 -10.69 -1.51 4.00
C ARG A 39 -10.08 -1.98 2.67
N LEU A 40 -8.93 -1.46 2.26
CA LEU A 40 -8.19 -1.96 1.10
C LEU A 40 -7.73 -3.41 1.32
N VAL A 41 -7.14 -3.70 2.49
CA VAL A 41 -6.69 -5.05 2.85
C VAL A 41 -7.86 -6.03 2.90
N GLU A 42 -8.99 -5.63 3.49
CA GLU A 42 -10.21 -6.44 3.54
C GLU A 42 -10.70 -6.82 2.14
N LYS A 43 -10.73 -5.85 1.20
CA LYS A 43 -11.14 -6.08 -0.19
C LYS A 43 -10.20 -7.01 -0.96
N ILE A 44 -8.89 -6.95 -0.67
CA ILE A 44 -7.90 -7.87 -1.27
C ILE A 44 -8.11 -9.28 -0.71
N GLN A 45 -8.27 -9.41 0.60
CA GLN A 45 -8.45 -10.70 1.27
C GLN A 45 -9.78 -11.38 0.94
N SER A 46 -10.84 -10.60 0.70
CA SER A 46 -12.15 -11.12 0.27
C SER A 46 -12.16 -11.58 -1.19
N GLY A 47 -11.15 -11.20 -1.98
CA GLY A 47 -11.10 -11.44 -3.42
C GLY A 47 -11.91 -10.44 -4.27
N GLU A 48 -12.54 -9.43 -3.65
CA GLU A 48 -13.21 -8.36 -4.38
C GLU A 48 -12.20 -7.58 -5.26
N LEU A 49 -11.01 -7.32 -4.72
CA LEU A 49 -9.86 -6.82 -5.48
C LEU A 49 -8.86 -7.95 -5.69
N HIS A 50 -8.62 -8.29 -6.95
CA HIS A 50 -7.70 -9.36 -7.37
C HIS A 50 -6.86 -8.89 -8.56
N SER A 51 -5.79 -9.63 -8.85
CA SER A 51 -4.99 -9.40 -10.06
C SER A 51 -5.86 -9.56 -11.30
N ILE A 52 -5.66 -8.68 -12.27
CA ILE A 52 -6.29 -8.75 -13.60
C ILE A 52 -5.52 -9.72 -14.48
#